data_AF-A0A5N7MLB5-F1
#
_entry.id   AF-A0A5N7MLB5-F1
#
_cell.length_a   1.000
_cell.length_b   1.000
_cell.length_c   1.000
_cell.angle_alpha   90.00
_cell.angle_beta   90.00
_cell.angle_gamma   90.00
#
_symmetry.space_group_name_H-M   'P 1'
#
loop_
_entity.id
_entity.type
_entity.pdbx_description
1 polymer ?
#
loop_
_entity_poly.entity_id
_entity_poly.type
_entity_poly.pdbx_seq_one_letter_code
_entity_poly.pdbx_strand_id
1 'polypeptide(L)'
;MTMSKTDCDLCKPCRVMLLTTQQFMKLGGEQWDHSLLIRVGKRARELHLEILGKPPKKTRPSTTGAYRNKVGKYPCGILEQAYRQVRAEELGPKQE
;
A
#
# COMPACT_ATOMS: atom_id res chain seq x y z
N MET A 1 26.21 14.59 0.14
CA MET A 1 24.82 14.25 -0.19
C MET A 1 24.35 13.20 0.80
N THR A 2 23.90 13.65 1.97
CA THR A 2 23.51 12.79 3.09
C THR A 2 22.07 12.34 2.87
N MET A 3 21.88 11.03 2.69
CA MET A 3 20.56 10.42 2.62
C MET A 3 19.79 10.76 3.89
N SER A 4 18.71 11.52 3.74
CA SER A 4 17.79 11.85 4.82
C SER A 4 17.21 10.55 5.35
N LYS A 5 17.75 10.14 6.49
CA LYS A 5 17.19 9.19 7.43
C LYS A 5 15.78 9.72 7.76
N THR A 6 14.76 9.23 7.07
CA THR A 6 13.38 9.46 7.47
C THR A 6 13.20 8.76 8.82
N ASP A 7 13.40 9.53 9.88
CA ASP A 7 12.93 9.27 11.23
C ASP A 7 11.45 8.88 11.17
N CYS A 8 11.22 7.57 11.14
CA CYS A 8 9.91 6.96 11.31
C CYS A 8 9.72 6.60 12.79
N ASP A 9 10.23 7.41 13.73
CA ASP A 9 10.11 7.15 15.17
C ASP A 9 8.67 7.39 15.69
N LEU A 10 7.79 7.94 14.85
CA LEU A 10 6.33 7.94 15.03
C LEU A 10 5.61 6.75 14.38
N CYS A 11 6.35 5.91 13.65
CA CYS A 11 5.83 4.67 13.09
C CYS A 11 5.90 3.64 14.22
N LYS A 12 4.87 3.63 15.10
CA LYS A 12 4.57 2.50 16.01
C LYS A 12 5.03 1.22 15.32
N PRO A 13 5.76 0.31 15.99
CA PRO A 13 6.40 -0.84 15.35
C PRO A 13 5.35 -1.46 14.47
N CYS A 14 5.54 -1.22 13.18
CA CYS A 14 4.56 -1.52 12.21
C CYS A 14 4.58 -3.04 12.23
N ARG A 15 3.69 -3.66 13.03
CA ARG A 15 3.72 -5.11 13.28
C ARG A 15 3.87 -5.69 11.90
N VAL A 16 4.91 -6.50 11.70
CA VAL A 16 5.37 -7.04 10.41
C VAL A 16 4.28 -7.91 9.79
N MET A 17 3.14 -7.30 9.52
CA MET A 17 1.89 -7.88 9.09
C MET A 17 1.88 -7.62 7.61
N LEU A 18 1.98 -8.71 6.88
CA LEU A 18 1.83 -8.73 5.46
C LEU A 18 0.33 -8.57 5.15
N LEU A 19 -0.06 -7.35 4.82
CA LEU A 19 -1.44 -6.95 4.55
C LEU A 19 -1.70 -6.93 3.05
N THR A 20 -2.93 -7.22 2.66
CA THR A 20 -3.43 -6.87 1.33
C THR A 20 -3.89 -5.41 1.33
N THR A 21 -3.96 -4.77 0.16
CA THR A 21 -4.49 -3.41 0.04
C THR A 21 -5.90 -3.27 0.64
N GLN A 22 -6.73 -4.30 0.48
CA GLN A 22 -8.09 -4.32 1.05
C GLN A 22 -8.08 -4.43 2.58
N GLN A 23 -7.16 -5.21 3.16
CA GLN A 23 -7.01 -5.28 4.61
C GLN A 23 -6.51 -3.94 5.18
N PHE A 24 -5.59 -3.29 4.49
CA PHE A 24 -5.10 -1.97 4.87
C PHE A 24 -6.20 -0.91 4.83
N MET A 25 -7.02 -0.88 3.77
CA MET A 25 -8.21 -0.02 3.68
C MET A 25 -9.15 -0.26 4.88
N LYS A 26 -9.48 -1.52 5.18
CA LYS A 26 -10.36 -1.87 6.31
C LYS A 26 -9.80 -1.42 7.66
N LEU A 27 -8.48 -1.54 7.86
CA LEU A 27 -7.81 -1.09 9.09
C LEU A 27 -7.75 0.44 9.20
N GLY A 28 -7.64 1.14 8.07
CA GLY A 28 -7.64 2.60 8.02
C GLY A 28 -9.01 3.23 8.31
N GLY A 29 -10.09 2.44 8.32
CA GLY A 29 -11.44 2.93 8.61
C GLY A 29 -12.06 3.79 7.49
N GLU A 30 -11.36 3.95 6.37
CA GLU A 30 -11.83 4.71 5.21
C GLU A 30 -12.41 3.78 4.14
N GLN A 31 -13.50 4.20 3.50
CA GLN A 31 -13.98 3.54 2.28
C GLN A 31 -13.24 4.09 1.08
N TRP A 32 -12.52 3.22 0.38
CA TRP A 32 -11.91 3.58 -0.90
C TRP A 32 -12.82 3.15 -2.03
N ASP A 33 -12.89 3.97 -3.08
CA ASP A 33 -13.49 3.55 -4.32
C ASP A 33 -12.59 2.51 -5.02
N HIS A 34 -13.16 1.85 -6.02
CA HIS A 34 -12.44 0.81 -6.76
C HIS A 34 -11.21 1.36 -7.49
N SER A 35 -11.24 2.63 -7.93
CA SER A 35 -10.14 3.27 -8.63
C SER A 35 -8.96 3.52 -7.70
N LEU A 36 -9.20 4.11 -6.51
CA LEU A 36 -8.16 4.34 -5.50
C LEU A 36 -7.53 3.02 -5.05
N LEU A 37 -8.34 1.99 -4.83
CA LEU A 37 -7.86 0.66 -4.45
C LEU A 37 -6.88 0.08 -5.49
N ILE A 38 -7.19 0.20 -6.78
CA ILE A 38 -6.31 -0.25 -7.87
C ILE A 38 -5.04 0.59 -7.93
N ARG A 39 -5.14 1.91 -7.86
CA ARG A 39 -3.98 2.84 -7.95
C ARG A 39 -3.00 2.58 -6.82
N VAL A 40 -3.50 2.50 -5.57
CA VAL A 40 -2.68 2.16 -4.41
C VAL A 40 -2.07 0.77 -4.54
N GLY A 41 -2.83 -0.22 -5.03
CA GLY A 41 -2.32 -1.57 -5.26
C GLY A 41 -1.19 -1.65 -6.29
N LYS A 42 -1.27 -0.86 -7.38
CA LYS A 42 -0.20 -0.72 -8.39
C LYS A 42 1.03 -0.05 -7.80
N ARG A 43 0.85 1.08 -7.12
CA ARG A 43 1.96 1.85 -6.53
C ARG A 43 2.69 1.06 -5.44
N ALA A 44 1.95 0.32 -4.62
CA ALA A 44 2.53 -0.57 -3.63
C ALA A 44 3.37 -1.70 -4.26
N ARG A 45 2.97 -2.19 -5.43
CA ARG A 45 3.75 -3.20 -6.18
C ARG A 45 5.07 -2.63 -6.67
N GLU A 46 5.05 -1.42 -7.22
CA GLU A 46 6.24 -0.71 -7.69
C GLU A 46 7.20 -0.44 -6.52
N LEU A 47 6.70 0.16 -5.44
CA LEU A 47 7.51 0.42 -4.23
C LEU A 47 8.09 -0.86 -3.62
N HIS A 48 7.33 -1.96 -3.62
CA HIS A 48 7.85 -3.25 -3.15
C HIS A 48 8.96 -3.80 -4.05
N LEU A 49 8.87 -3.60 -5.35
CA LEU A 49 9.94 -3.98 -6.28
C LEU A 49 11.18 -3.08 -6.10
N GLU A 50 10.99 -1.77 -5.95
CA GLU A 50 12.06 -0.79 -5.76
C GLU A 50 12.83 -1.02 -4.45
N ILE A 51 12.11 -1.22 -3.34
CA ILE A 51 12.71 -1.34 -2.00
C ILE A 51 13.28 -2.73 -1.75
N LEU A 52 12.56 -3.79 -2.15
CA LEU A 52 12.89 -5.18 -1.80
C LEU A 52 13.44 -6.00 -2.96
N GLY A 53 13.53 -5.44 -4.17
CA GLY A 53 14.05 -6.11 -5.36
C GLY A 53 13.21 -7.29 -5.85
N LYS A 54 12.01 -7.51 -5.29
CA LYS A 54 11.18 -8.69 -5.57
C LYS A 54 9.70 -8.35 -5.58
N PRO A 55 8.87 -9.08 -6.36
CA PRO A 55 7.43 -8.85 -6.36
C PRO A 55 6.79 -9.31 -5.04
N PRO A 56 5.65 -8.72 -4.66
CA PRO A 56 4.91 -9.11 -3.46
C PRO A 56 4.41 -10.55 -3.55
N LYS A 57 4.39 -11.25 -2.42
CA LYS A 57 3.87 -12.62 -2.34
C LYS A 57 2.37 -12.61 -2.65
N LYS A 58 1.97 -13.40 -3.64
CA LYS A 58 0.57 -13.54 -4.05
C LYS A 58 -0.12 -14.60 -3.18
N THR A 59 -1.24 -14.25 -2.55
CA THR A 59 -2.06 -15.18 -1.75
C THR A 59 -3.50 -15.18 -2.21
N ARG A 60 -4.24 -16.24 -1.88
CA ARG A 60 -5.69 -16.24 -2.05
C ARG A 60 -6.31 -15.24 -1.05
N PRO A 61 -7.26 -14.39 -1.46
CA PRO A 61 -7.99 -13.53 -0.56
C PRO A 61 -8.70 -14.37 0.51
N SER A 62 -8.69 -13.88 1.76
CA SER A 62 -9.31 -14.56 2.89
C SER A 62 -10.83 -14.47 2.91
N THR A 63 -11.42 -13.62 2.05
CA THR A 63 -12.87 -13.51 1.90
C THR A 63 -13.38 -14.72 1.12
N THR A 64 -14.01 -15.65 1.84
CA THR A 64 -14.74 -16.82 1.30
C THR A 64 -15.64 -16.34 0.16
N GLY A 65 -15.46 -16.87 -1.06
CA GLY A 65 -16.22 -16.41 -2.24
C GLY A 65 -15.39 -15.71 -3.33
N ALA A 66 -14.20 -15.17 -3.03
CA ALA A 66 -13.33 -14.50 -4.00
C ALA A 66 -12.49 -15.48 -4.85
N TYR A 67 -13.12 -16.55 -5.35
CA TYR A 67 -12.53 -17.84 -5.73
C TYR A 67 -11.44 -17.88 -6.82
N ARG A 68 -10.97 -16.77 -7.41
CA ARG A 68 -9.98 -16.84 -8.51
C ARG A 68 -8.85 -15.80 -8.49
N ASN A 69 -8.96 -14.68 -7.79
CA ASN A 69 -7.97 -13.59 -7.91
C ASN A 69 -6.91 -13.68 -6.81
N LYS A 70 -5.67 -13.97 -7.19
CA LYS A 70 -4.52 -13.87 -6.27
C LYS A 70 -4.23 -12.40 -5.98
N VAL A 71 -4.17 -12.03 -4.71
CA VAL A 71 -3.84 -10.66 -4.25
C VAL A 71 -2.42 -10.59 -3.69
N GLY A 72 -1.73 -9.48 -3.93
CA GLY A 72 -0.39 -9.24 -3.37
C GLY A 72 -0.48 -8.89 -1.88
N LYS A 73 0.45 -9.44 -1.10
CA LYS A 73 0.69 -9.03 0.28
C LYS A 73 1.90 -8.11 0.36
N TYR A 74 1.75 -7.04 1.12
CA TYR A 74 2.75 -6.00 1.30
C TYR A 74 3.04 -5.81 2.80
N PRO A 75 4.30 -5.54 3.18
CA PRO A 75 4.61 -5.10 4.52
C PRO A 75 3.98 -3.73 4.77
N CYS A 76 3.63 -3.49 6.02
CA CYS A 76 3.19 -2.18 6.47
C CYS A 76 4.36 -1.18 6.36
N GLY A 77 4.09 0.06 5.98
CA GLY A 77 5.07 1.00 5.42
C GLY A 77 4.98 1.14 3.90
N ILE A 78 5.03 0.04 3.14
CA ILE A 78 4.87 0.11 1.66
C ILE A 78 3.46 0.56 1.28
N LEU A 79 2.44 -0.02 1.91
CA LEU A 79 1.04 0.38 1.65
C LEU A 79 0.76 1.81 2.12
N GLU A 80 1.37 2.25 3.21
CA GLU A 80 1.22 3.61 3.73
C GLU A 80 1.86 4.63 2.79
N GLN A 81 3.10 4.37 2.35
CA GLN A 81 3.78 5.21 1.36
C GLN A 81 3.02 5.26 0.04
N ALA A 82 2.56 4.11 -0.46
CA ALA A 82 1.75 4.05 -1.66
C ALA A 82 0.45 4.87 -1.53
N TYR A 83 -0.25 4.74 -0.40
CA TYR A 83 -1.47 5.50 -0.14
C TYR A 83 -1.20 7.01 -0.08
N ARG A 84 -0.17 7.44 0.66
CA ARG A 84 0.21 8.86 0.74
C ARG A 84 0.56 9.46 -0.62
N GLN A 85 1.31 8.72 -1.45
CA GLN A 85 1.67 9.16 -2.80
C GLN A 85 0.43 9.30 -3.70
N VAL A 86 -0.43 8.28 -3.73
CA VAL A 86 -1.65 8.34 -4.55
C VAL A 86 -2.60 9.44 -4.09
N ARG A 87 -2.74 9.66 -2.78
CA ARG A 87 -3.55 10.77 -2.24
C ARG A 87 -2.94 12.13 -2.56
N ALA A 88 -1.62 12.26 -2.52
CA ALA A 88 -0.92 13.48 -2.93
C ALA A 88 -1.09 13.76 -4.44
N GLU A 89 -1.18 12.73 -5.29
CA GLU A 89 -1.50 12.87 -6.71
C GLU A 89 -2.97 13.28 -6.94
N GLU A 90 -3.92 12.76 -6.15
CA GLU A 90 -5.33 13.16 -6.23
C GLU A 90 -5.59 14.57 -5.70
N LEU A 91 -4.80 15.00 -4.71
CA LEU A 91 -4.89 16.33 -4.10
C LEU A 91 -3.88 17.34 -4.70
N GLY A 92 -3.08 16.91 -5.68
CA GLY A 92 -2.10 17.73 -6.39
C GLY A 92 -2.78 18.89 -7.12
N PRO A 93 -2.07 20.01 -7.33
CA PRO A 93 -2.66 21.32 -7.53
C PRO A 93 -3.63 21.28 -8.70
N LYS A 94 -4.86 21.78 -8.49
CA LYS A 94 -5.67 22.28 -9.60
C LYS A 94 -4.76 23.23 -10.37
N GLN A 95 -4.28 22.80 -11.53
CA GLN A 95 -3.69 23.70 -12.50
C GLN A 95 -4.85 24.56 -12.99
N GLU A 96 -4.93 25.77 -12.42
CA GLU A 96 -5.75 26.88 -12.89
C GLU A 96 -5.19 27.41 -14.22
#